data_AF-A0A3D6E0D6-F1
#
_entry.id   AF-A0A3D6E0D6-F1
#
_cell.length_a   1.000
_cell.length_b   1.000
_cell.length_c   1.000
_cell.angle_alpha   90.00
_cell.angle_beta   90.00
_cell.angle_gamma   90.00
#
_symmetry.space_group_name_H-M   'P 1'
#
loop_
_entity.id
_entity.type
_entity.pdbx_description
1 polymer ?
#
loop_
_entity_poly.entity_id
_entity_poly.type
_entity_poly.pdbx_seq_one_letter_code
_entity_poly.pdbx_strand_id
1 'polypeptide(L)'
;MHLTDHDLRQLDRDALSRLGEEALRRLAERLLADLKDARDRLNQDSRNSSRPPGSDSVYRQPGAGSDRDPPTAPVDETGEMDEARRSRGGK
;
A
#
# COMPACT_ATOMS: atom_id res chain seq x y z
N MET A 1 -9.73 13.46 -12.25
CA MET A 1 -8.98 14.71 -12.02
C MET A 1 -9.84 15.92 -12.40
N HIS A 2 -10.68 16.33 -11.44
CA HIS A 2 -11.62 17.44 -11.47
C HIS A 2 -11.00 18.73 -10.92
N LEU A 3 -10.02 18.65 -10.03
CA LEU A 3 -9.28 19.77 -9.47
C LEU A 3 -7.93 19.93 -10.16
N THR A 4 -7.57 21.17 -10.48
CA THR A 4 -6.26 21.49 -11.03
C THR A 4 -5.22 21.63 -9.92
N ASP A 5 -3.92 21.57 -10.28
CA ASP A 5 -2.82 21.82 -9.33
C ASP A 5 -2.93 23.22 -8.69
N HIS A 6 -3.38 24.21 -9.47
CA HIS A 6 -3.62 25.55 -8.95
C HIS A 6 -4.74 25.56 -7.91
N ASP A 7 -5.87 24.91 -8.18
CA ASP A 7 -7.00 24.83 -7.23
C ASP A 7 -6.57 24.18 -5.91
N LEU A 8 -5.79 23.09 -5.99
CA LEU A 8 -5.29 22.38 -4.81
C LEU A 8 -4.35 23.26 -3.96
N ARG A 9 -3.52 24.10 -4.59
CA ARG A 9 -2.63 25.02 -3.86
C ARG A 9 -3.37 26.17 -3.20
N GLN A 10 -4.52 26.58 -3.74
CA GLN A 10 -5.35 27.65 -3.17
C GLN A 10 -6.27 27.16 -2.04
N LEU A 11 -6.45 25.84 -1.91
CA LEU A 11 -7.25 25.28 -0.83
C LEU A 11 -6.47 25.32 0.49
N ASP A 12 -6.92 26.19 1.39
CA ASP A 12 -6.49 26.27 2.78
C ASP A 12 -7.68 26.30 3.74
N ARG A 13 -7.40 26.38 5.05
CA ARG A 13 -8.45 26.41 6.08
C ARG A 13 -9.36 27.62 5.94
N ASP A 14 -8.82 28.76 5.52
CA ASP A 14 -9.57 30.00 5.38
C ASP A 14 -10.52 29.93 4.17
N ALA A 15 -10.06 29.39 3.04
CA ALA A 15 -10.88 29.11 1.87
C ALA A 15 -12.00 28.12 2.18
N LEU A 16 -11.70 27.05 2.94
CA LEU A 16 -12.70 26.06 3.37
C LEU A 16 -13.75 26.65 4.30
N SER A 17 -13.36 27.51 5.24
CA SER A 17 -14.30 28.14 6.18
C SER A 17 -15.26 29.14 5.52
N ARG A 18 -14.88 29.69 4.36
CA ARG A 18 -15.72 30.60 3.56
C ARG A 18 -16.76 29.88 2.70
N LEU A 19 -16.64 28.56 2.54
CA LEU A 19 -17.56 27.75 1.74
C LEU A 19 -18.80 27.37 2.57
N GLY A 20 -19.98 27.51 1.97
CA GLY A 20 -21.21 26.96 2.54
C GLY A 20 -21.24 25.43 2.46
N GLU A 21 -22.10 24.81 3.26
CA GLU A 21 -22.17 23.34 3.42
C GLU A 21 -22.33 22.58 2.09
N GLU A 22 -23.25 23.02 1.24
CA GLU A 22 -23.47 22.44 -0.09
C GLU A 22 -22.23 22.54 -0.99
N ALA A 23 -21.53 23.68 -0.95
CA ALA A 23 -20.32 23.90 -1.74
C ALA A 23 -19.16 23.04 -1.21
N LEU A 24 -19.04 22.91 0.11
CA LEU A 24 -18.07 22.06 0.77
C LEU A 24 -18.33 20.58 0.45
N ARG A 25 -19.59 20.15 0.44
CA ARG A 25 -19.97 18.78 0.06
C ARG A 25 -19.56 18.44 -1.36
N ARG A 26 -19.87 19.33 -2.31
CA ARG A 26 -19.45 19.17 -3.72
C ARG A 26 -17.93 19.17 -3.88
N LEU A 27 -17.23 20.00 -3.13
CA LEU A 27 -15.77 20.01 -3.12
C LEU A 27 -15.21 18.68 -2.58
N ALA A 28 -15.79 18.16 -1.50
CA ALA A 28 -15.39 16.87 -0.93
C ALA A 28 -15.62 15.70 -1.89
N GLU A 29 -16.75 15.69 -2.62
CA GLU A 29 -17.02 14.69 -3.66
C GLU A 29 -15.97 14.73 -4.78
N ARG A 30 -15.60 15.93 -5.25
CA ARG A 30 -14.54 16.10 -6.27
C ARG A 30 -13.17 15.64 -5.78
N LEU A 31 -12.79 16.04 -4.55
CA LEU A 31 -11.55 15.60 -3.91
C LEU A 31 -11.49 14.07 -3.78
N LEU A 32 -12.60 13.45 -3.37
CA LEU A 32 -12.69 12.01 -3.22
C LEU A 32 -12.53 11.28 -4.56
N ALA A 33 -13.19 11.76 -5.62
CA ALA A 33 -13.05 11.21 -6.95
C ALA A 33 -11.59 11.30 -7.44
N ASP A 34 -10.95 12.46 -7.27
CA ASP A 34 -9.58 12.68 -7.70
C ASP A 34 -8.55 11.85 -6.92
N LEU A 35 -8.78 11.66 -5.62
CA LEU A 35 -7.92 10.81 -4.80
C LEU A 35 -8.03 9.34 -5.21
N LYS A 36 -9.24 8.85 -5.52
CA LYS A 36 -9.44 7.50 -6.05
C LYS A 36 -8.72 7.32 -7.38
N ASP A 37 -8.92 8.24 -8.31
CA ASP A 37 -8.21 8.24 -9.60
C ASP A 37 -6.69 8.23 -9.43
N ALA A 38 -6.16 9.09 -8.55
CA ALA A 38 -4.71 9.20 -8.31
C ALA A 38 -4.14 7.92 -7.70
N ARG A 39 -4.84 7.32 -6.73
CA ARG A 39 -4.46 6.04 -6.12
C ARG A 39 -4.51 4.93 -7.15
N ASP A 40 -5.56 4.88 -7.97
CA ASP A 40 -5.71 3.83 -8.97
C ASP A 40 -4.61 3.95 -10.03
N ARG A 41 -4.23 5.16 -10.45
CA ARG A 41 -3.05 5.43 -11.30
C ARG A 41 -1.73 5.05 -10.64
N LEU A 42 -1.55 5.30 -9.35
CA LEU A 42 -0.35 4.87 -8.62
C LEU A 42 -0.26 3.34 -8.53
N ASN A 43 -1.40 2.66 -8.42
CA ASN A 43 -1.53 1.21 -8.44
C ASN A 43 -1.44 0.61 -9.85
N GLN A 44 -1.41 1.42 -10.91
CA GLN A 44 -1.07 0.95 -12.25
C GLN A 44 0.45 0.79 -12.35
N ASP A 45 0.95 -0.38 -11.95
CA ASP A 45 2.31 -0.77 -12.26
C ASP A 45 2.43 -1.38 -13.67
N SER A 46 3.67 -1.53 -14.15
CA SER A 46 3.97 -2.16 -15.43
C SER A 46 3.60 -3.65 -15.50
N ARG A 47 3.17 -4.26 -14.40
CA ARG A 47 2.83 -5.69 -14.29
C ARG A 47 1.32 -5.94 -14.35
N ASN A 48 0.51 -4.93 -14.04
CA ASN A 48 -0.96 -4.96 -14.10
C ASN A 48 -1.52 -4.18 -15.31
N SER A 49 -0.69 -3.39 -15.98
CA SER A 49 -1.06 -2.74 -17.24
C SER A 49 -0.57 -3.62 -18.40
N SER A 50 -1.45 -3.91 -19.37
CA SER A 50 -1.14 -4.53 -20.67
C SER A 50 -0.24 -3.64 -21.55
N ARG A 51 0.81 -3.05 -20.96
CA ARG A 51 1.92 -2.43 -21.67
C ARG A 51 2.90 -3.56 -22.03
N PRO A 52 3.28 -3.70 -23.31
CA PRO A 52 4.26 -4.70 -23.70
C PRO A 52 5.59 -4.48 -22.95
N PRO A 53 6.35 -5.56 -22.66
CA PRO A 53 7.60 -5.51 -21.92
C PRO A 53 8.68 -4.86 -22.79
N GLY A 54 8.71 -3.53 -22.82
CA GLY A 54 9.66 -2.77 -23.64
C GLY A 54 9.82 -1.31 -23.24
N SER A 55 9.18 -0.86 -22.15
CA SER A 55 9.32 0.51 -21.64
C SER A 55 10.00 0.56 -20.27
N ASP A 56 10.77 -0.47 -19.91
CA ASP A 56 11.80 -0.32 -18.88
C ASP A 56 12.96 0.46 -19.52
N SER A 57 13.09 1.73 -19.13
CA SER A 57 14.27 2.53 -19.42
C SER A 57 15.53 1.78 -18.97
N VAL A 58 16.61 1.85 -19.75
CA VAL A 58 17.93 1.22 -19.46
C VAL A 58 18.50 1.60 -18.07
N TYR A 59 17.97 2.65 -17.43
CA TYR A 59 18.35 3.07 -16.08
C TYR A 59 17.55 2.43 -14.93
N ARG A 60 16.60 1.53 -15.22
CA ARG A 60 15.86 0.83 -14.16
C ARG A 60 16.76 -0.26 -13.56
N GLN A 61 17.37 0.05 -12.42
CA GLN A 61 18.09 -0.95 -11.65
C GLN A 61 17.10 -2.00 -11.09
N PRO A 62 17.32 -3.31 -11.34
CA PRO A 62 16.50 -4.36 -10.78
C PRO A 62 16.90 -4.56 -9.31
N GLY A 63 16.23 -3.90 -8.37
CA GLY A 63 16.68 -4.00 -6.97
C GLY A 63 15.78 -3.43 -5.88
N ALA A 64 14.54 -3.04 -6.15
CA ALA A 64 13.63 -2.59 -5.09
C ALA A 64 12.19 -3.07 -5.33
N GLY A 65 12.05 -4.35 -5.62
CA GLY A 65 10.79 -5.07 -5.50
C GLY A 65 11.00 -6.22 -4.51
N SER A 66 11.12 -5.90 -3.23
CA SER A 66 11.04 -6.93 -2.19
C SER A 66 9.57 -7.09 -1.82
N ASP A 67 8.84 -7.78 -2.70
CA ASP A 67 7.71 -8.60 -2.26
C ASP A 67 8.32 -9.67 -1.35
N ARG A 68 8.25 -9.44 -0.05
CA ARG A 68 8.55 -10.46 0.96
C ARG A 68 7.38 -11.44 0.95
N ASP A 69 7.45 -12.42 0.08
CA ASP A 69 6.87 -13.72 0.38
C ASP A 69 7.74 -14.34 1.49
N PRO A 70 7.21 -14.64 2.69
CA PRO A 70 8.02 -15.27 3.72
C PRO A 70 8.43 -16.67 3.23
N PRO A 71 9.71 -17.07 3.39
CA PRO A 71 10.10 -18.42 3.05
C PRO A 71 9.32 -19.37 3.94
N THR A 72 8.57 -20.27 3.32
CA THR A 72 8.05 -21.47 3.98
C THR A 72 9.24 -22.17 4.64
N ALA A 73 9.25 -22.13 5.98
CA ALA A 73 10.23 -22.85 6.77
C ALA A 73 10.17 -24.34 6.39
N PRO A 74 11.32 -25.06 6.31
CA PRO A 74 11.27 -26.50 6.24
C PRO A 74 10.62 -26.99 7.52
N VAL A 75 9.51 -27.73 7.37
CA VAL A 75 8.94 -28.52 8.46
C VAL A 75 9.98 -29.58 8.83
N ASP A 76 10.66 -29.36 9.95
CA ASP A 76 11.47 -30.36 10.62
C ASP A 76 10.48 -31.40 11.19
N GLU A 77 10.16 -32.40 10.38
CA GLU A 77 9.40 -33.55 10.84
C GLU A 77 10.32 -34.46 11.65
N THR A 78 9.86 -34.74 12.87
CA THR A 78 10.19 -35.87 13.74
C THR A 78 11.39 -35.72 14.68
N GLY A 79 11.11 -35.14 15.84
CA GLY A 79 12.03 -35.11 16.97
C GLY A 79 11.42 -34.88 18.35
N GLU A 80 10.21 -35.38 18.66
CA GLU A 80 9.76 -35.41 20.07
C GLU A 80 8.76 -36.54 20.34
N MET A 81 9.26 -37.66 20.85
CA MET A 81 8.48 -38.53 21.75
C MET A 81 8.88 -38.14 23.17
N ASP A 82 8.01 -37.36 23.79
CA ASP A 82 7.95 -37.08 25.22
C ASP A 82 7.64 -38.39 25.98
N GLU A 83 8.43 -38.75 27.00
CA GLU A 83 7.87 -38.97 28.35
C GLU A 83 8.90 -39.54 29.35
N ALA A 84 9.04 -38.78 30.43
CA ALA A 84 9.07 -39.25 31.82
C ALA A 84 10.13 -40.30 32.23
N ARG A 85 11.27 -39.81 32.74
CA ARG A 85 11.86 -40.29 34.02
C ARG A 85 13.07 -39.44 34.42
N ARG A 86 12.86 -38.56 35.40
CA ARG A 86 13.68 -38.39 36.62
C ARG A 86 13.40 -37.03 37.26
N SER A 87 12.26 -36.96 37.95
CA SER A 87 12.15 -36.06 39.10
C SER A 87 13.15 -36.52 40.16
N ARG A 88 14.00 -35.60 40.61
CA ARG A 88 14.86 -35.79 41.78
C ARG A 88 14.05 -35.52 43.05
N GLY A 89 14.00 -36.50 43.94
CA GLY A 89 13.77 -36.36 45.38
C GLY A 89 14.39 -37.61 46.03
N GLY A 90 15.29 -37.55 47.00
CA GLY A 90 15.42 -36.55 48.04
C GLY A 90 14.67 -36.98 49.30
N LYS A 91 15.03 -38.14 49.85
CA LYS A 91 15.08 -38.43 51.30
C LYS A 91 15.96 -39.64 51.55
#